data_AF-A0A7K6G0N1-F1
#
_entry.id   AF-A0A7K6G0N1-F1
#
_cell.length_a   1.000
_cell.length_b   1.000
_cell.length_c   1.000
_cell.angle_alpha   90.00
_cell.angle_beta   90.00
_cell.angle_gamma   90.00
#
_symmetry.space_group_name_H-M   'P 1'
#
loop_
_entity.id
_entity.type
_entity.pdbx_description
1 polymer ?
#
loop_
_entity_poly.entity_id
_entity_poly.type
_entity_poly.pdbx_seq_one_letter_code
_entity_poly.pdbx_strand_id
1 'polypeptide(L)'
;SSEQVPLEAGMSQPLHTEGFFSAPAAQFVLPTFEEAPSGEPPDPKKCSPREYLEFYIFPVLLPGLAALLHEAEKKKCFEGKRNTFIASDFLTEWLYNKNPKRKDESFTELFSIPFVKDWLKDHPRPPVPLSLLISEEEASILIQSFWRGYRVRCDSEIQELRQWQKKLREERHINKVVQEFWTKQEAK
;
A
#
# COMPACT_ATOMS: atom_id res chain seq x y z
N SER A 1 -34.74 -28.89 38.13
CA SER A 1 -33.35 -28.83 38.58
C SER A 1 -32.52 -28.16 37.52
N SER A 2 -31.95 -27.02 37.90
CA SER A 2 -31.01 -26.24 37.09
C SER A 2 -29.69 -27.00 36.97
N GLU A 3 -29.15 -27.12 35.77
CA GLU A 3 -27.78 -27.60 35.58
C GLU A 3 -27.00 -26.49 34.87
N GLN A 4 -26.17 -25.83 35.67
CA GLN A 4 -25.29 -24.75 35.26
C GLN A 4 -24.04 -25.36 34.63
N VAL A 5 -23.70 -24.92 33.42
CA VAL A 5 -22.44 -25.25 32.75
C VAL A 5 -21.38 -24.22 33.18
N PRO A 6 -20.15 -24.62 33.59
CA PRO A 6 -19.16 -23.69 34.12
C PRO A 6 -18.55 -22.79 33.04
N LEU A 7 -18.39 -21.51 33.40
CA LEU A 7 -17.71 -20.49 32.62
C LEU A 7 -16.19 -20.62 32.85
N GLU A 8 -15.48 -21.27 31.93
CA GLU A 8 -14.01 -21.32 31.93
C GLU A 8 -13.46 -19.91 31.63
N ALA A 9 -13.04 -19.22 32.69
CA ALA A 9 -12.29 -17.99 32.64
C ALA A 9 -10.83 -18.28 32.22
N GLY A 10 -10.57 -18.23 30.91
CA GLY A 10 -9.23 -18.23 30.35
C GLY A 10 -8.46 -16.99 30.80
N MET A 11 -7.59 -17.18 31.79
CA MET A 11 -6.67 -16.20 32.36
C MET A 11 -5.81 -15.55 31.27
N SER A 12 -6.12 -14.31 30.90
CA SER A 12 -5.20 -13.47 30.13
C SER A 12 -4.17 -12.89 31.10
N GLN A 13 -3.02 -13.55 31.21
CA GLN A 13 -1.87 -12.94 31.89
C GLN A 13 -1.37 -11.73 31.07
N PRO A 14 -1.10 -10.58 31.70
CA PRO A 14 -0.43 -9.48 31.01
C PRO A 14 1.01 -9.90 30.71
N LEU A 15 1.38 -9.96 29.43
CA LEU A 15 2.77 -10.02 29.01
C LEU A 15 3.46 -8.73 29.49
N HIS A 16 4.28 -8.87 30.51
CA HIS A 16 5.16 -7.84 31.03
C HIS A 16 6.28 -7.56 30.02
N THR A 17 6.00 -6.73 29.02
CA THR A 17 7.02 -6.12 28.16
C THR A 17 7.63 -4.92 28.86
N GLU A 18 8.52 -5.18 29.80
CA GLU A 18 9.51 -4.19 30.23
C GLU A 18 10.89 -4.74 29.87
N GLY A 19 11.67 -3.94 29.14
CA GLY A 19 13.11 -4.18 29.03
C GLY A 19 13.71 -4.28 27.64
N PHE A 20 13.24 -3.53 26.64
CA PHE A 20 14.08 -3.20 25.47
C PHE A 20 13.78 -1.76 25.07
N PHE A 21 14.83 -0.96 24.82
CA PHE A 21 14.83 0.50 24.64
C PHE A 21 14.90 1.33 25.92
N SER A 22 15.93 1.07 26.73
CA SER A 22 16.62 2.16 27.43
C SER A 22 17.95 2.39 26.72
N ALA A 23 17.91 3.19 25.65
CA ALA A 23 19.10 3.84 25.12
C ALA A 23 19.00 5.31 25.56
N PRO A 24 20.07 5.92 26.09
CA PRO A 24 20.03 7.32 26.47
C PRO A 24 19.69 8.13 25.21
N ALA A 25 18.88 9.16 25.38
CA ALA A 25 18.63 10.16 24.36
C ALA A 25 19.96 10.80 23.98
N ALA A 26 20.67 10.17 23.04
CA ALA A 26 21.72 10.82 22.28
C ALA A 26 21.00 11.98 21.60
N GLN A 27 21.32 13.18 22.05
CA GLN A 27 20.99 14.40 21.34
C GLN A 27 21.56 14.23 19.93
N PHE A 28 20.72 13.76 19.00
CA PHE A 28 20.99 13.91 17.59
C PHE A 28 20.90 15.41 17.34
N VAL A 29 22.00 16.10 17.59
CA VAL A 29 22.27 17.37 16.96
C VAL A 29 22.33 17.04 15.48
N LEU A 30 21.21 17.24 14.78
CA LEU A 30 21.22 17.31 13.33
C LEU A 30 22.32 18.29 12.97
N PRO A 31 23.35 17.89 12.20
CA PRO A 31 24.30 18.86 11.68
C PRO A 31 23.49 19.89 10.92
N THR A 32 23.61 21.16 11.31
CA THR A 32 23.10 22.28 10.53
C THR A 32 23.76 22.20 9.16
N PHE A 33 23.10 21.53 8.21
CA PHE A 33 23.56 21.30 6.84
C PHE A 33 23.29 22.55 5.96
N GLU A 34 23.55 23.74 6.50
CA GLU A 34 23.27 25.00 5.80
C GLU A 34 24.45 25.57 5.02
N GLU A 35 25.65 25.02 5.15
CA GLU A 35 26.77 25.44 4.28
C GLU A 35 26.94 24.44 3.14
N ALA A 36 26.60 24.90 1.92
CA ALA A 36 27.17 24.36 0.71
C ALA A 36 28.69 24.25 0.91
N PRO A 37 29.32 23.13 0.53
CA PRO A 37 30.74 22.91 0.81
C PRO A 37 31.55 24.08 0.25
N SER A 38 32.14 24.86 1.16
CA SER A 38 32.91 26.04 0.86
C SER A 38 34.30 25.63 0.37
N GLY A 39 34.38 25.33 -0.93
CA GLY A 39 35.60 24.94 -1.61
C GLY A 39 35.41 24.89 -3.12
N GLU A 40 36.50 24.97 -3.87
CA GLU A 40 36.44 24.69 -5.32
C GLU A 40 35.93 23.27 -5.55
N PRO A 41 35.03 23.05 -6.53
CA PRO A 41 34.49 21.73 -6.80
C PRO A 41 35.61 20.78 -7.24
N PRO A 42 35.84 19.66 -6.54
CA PRO A 42 36.95 18.75 -6.84
C PRO A 42 36.69 17.98 -8.14
N ASP A 43 37.72 17.67 -8.94
CA ASP A 43 37.55 16.96 -10.22
C ASP A 43 36.70 15.67 -10.03
N PRO A 44 35.49 15.58 -10.65
CA PRO A 44 34.55 14.50 -10.41
C PRO A 44 35.11 13.10 -10.69
N LYS A 45 36.14 13.00 -11.53
CA LYS A 45 36.77 11.73 -11.91
C LYS A 45 37.95 11.34 -11.05
N LYS A 46 38.44 12.25 -10.20
CA LYS A 46 39.66 12.06 -9.40
C LYS A 46 39.43 12.21 -7.91
N CYS A 47 38.31 12.79 -7.50
CA CYS A 47 37.95 12.92 -6.10
C CYS A 47 37.56 11.57 -5.49
N SER A 48 37.60 11.48 -4.16
CA SER A 48 37.11 10.33 -3.44
C SER A 48 35.57 10.22 -3.59
N PRO A 49 34.98 9.02 -3.44
CA PRO A 49 33.52 8.86 -3.48
C PRO A 49 32.78 9.74 -2.46
N ARG A 50 33.41 9.98 -1.29
CA ARG A 50 32.85 10.85 -0.25
C ARG A 50 32.77 12.31 -0.72
N GLU A 51 33.88 12.85 -1.22
CA GLU A 51 33.92 14.22 -1.76
C GLU A 51 32.94 14.36 -2.94
N TYR A 52 32.83 13.33 -3.80
CA TYR A 52 31.86 13.35 -4.88
C TYR A 52 30.41 13.49 -4.36
N LEU A 53 30.04 12.71 -3.35
CA LEU A 53 28.70 12.79 -2.74
C LEU A 53 28.47 14.16 -2.09
N GLU A 54 29.43 14.64 -1.30
CA GLU A 54 29.33 15.91 -0.57
C GLU A 54 29.20 17.12 -1.50
N PHE A 55 29.93 17.15 -2.62
CA PHE A 55 29.92 18.29 -3.55
C PHE A 55 28.87 18.21 -4.65
N TYR A 56 28.56 17.03 -5.17
CA TYR A 56 27.72 16.89 -6.37
C TYR A 56 26.32 16.33 -6.11
N ILE A 57 26.16 15.49 -5.07
CA ILE A 57 24.89 14.78 -4.83
C ILE A 57 24.12 15.42 -3.69
N PHE A 58 24.73 15.57 -2.52
CA PHE A 58 24.07 16.05 -1.32
C PHE A 58 23.46 17.45 -1.44
N PRO A 59 24.08 18.45 -2.10
CA PRO A 59 23.47 19.77 -2.24
C PRO A 59 22.14 19.76 -3.00
N VAL A 60 21.92 18.76 -3.85
CA VAL A 60 20.67 18.57 -4.60
C VAL A 60 19.73 17.61 -3.87
N LEU A 61 20.26 16.51 -3.33
CA LEU A 61 19.47 15.42 -2.76
C LEU A 61 18.95 15.72 -1.34
N LEU A 62 19.78 16.29 -0.46
CA LEU A 62 19.40 16.52 0.94
C LEU A 62 18.19 17.44 1.10
N PRO A 63 18.07 18.57 0.37
CA PRO A 63 16.86 19.39 0.45
C PRO A 63 15.60 18.65 -0.03
N GLY A 64 15.75 17.77 -1.04
CA GLY A 64 14.66 16.92 -1.52
C GLY A 64 14.22 15.89 -0.49
N LEU A 65 15.17 15.27 0.22
CA LEU A 65 14.89 14.34 1.31
C LEU A 65 14.24 15.05 2.50
N ALA A 66 14.67 16.26 2.85
CA ALA A 66 14.03 17.06 3.89
C ALA A 66 12.58 17.40 3.52
N ALA A 67 12.33 17.85 2.28
CA ALA A 67 10.99 18.11 1.78
C ALA A 67 10.10 16.85 1.79
N LEU A 68 10.69 15.68 1.48
CA LEU A 68 10.02 14.40 1.51
C LEU A 68 9.57 14.04 2.93
N LEU A 69 10.42 14.23 3.93
CA LEU A 69 10.08 13.96 5.33
C LEU A 69 8.94 14.87 5.81
N HIS A 70 8.95 16.15 5.46
CA HIS A 70 7.86 17.07 5.78
C HIS A 70 6.53 16.66 5.11
N GLU A 71 6.55 16.27 3.84
CA GLU A 71 5.34 15.82 3.14
C GLU A 71 4.83 14.48 3.72
N ALA A 72 5.74 13.59 4.12
CA ALA A 72 5.39 12.34 4.79
C ALA A 72 4.71 12.59 6.14
N GLU A 73 5.22 13.54 6.93
CA GLU A 73 4.61 13.98 8.19
C GLU A 73 3.22 14.56 7.96
N LYS A 74 3.07 15.48 7.00
CA LYS A 74 1.77 16.08 6.63
C LYS A 74 0.73 15.04 6.22
N LYS A 75 1.17 13.97 5.55
CA LYS A 75 0.32 12.83 5.16
C LYS A 75 0.16 11.78 6.26
N LYS A 76 0.65 12.04 7.48
CA LYS A 76 0.59 11.15 8.65
C LYS A 76 1.17 9.76 8.37
N CYS A 77 2.20 9.69 7.52
CA CYS A 77 2.80 8.43 7.10
C CYS A 77 3.47 7.67 8.26
N PHE A 78 3.84 8.39 9.33
CA PHE A 78 4.49 7.84 10.52
C PHE A 78 3.49 7.33 11.57
N GLU A 79 2.21 7.68 11.47
CA GLU A 79 1.17 7.28 12.43
C GLU A 79 0.53 5.94 12.04
N GLY A 80 0.37 5.69 10.74
CA GLY A 80 -0.33 4.52 10.21
C GLY A 80 0.59 3.35 9.83
N LYS A 81 0.12 2.11 10.04
CA LYS A 81 0.80 0.90 9.51
C LYS A 81 0.82 0.82 7.98
N ARG A 82 -0.04 1.59 7.31
CA ARG A 82 -0.23 1.61 5.86
C ARG A 82 -0.45 3.04 5.40
N ASN A 83 0.17 3.43 4.29
CA ASN A 83 -0.01 4.73 3.66
C ASN A 83 -0.03 4.59 2.14
N THR A 84 -0.59 5.59 1.46
CA THR A 84 -0.62 5.71 -0.01
C THR A 84 0.59 6.49 -0.55
N PHE A 85 1.43 7.02 0.32
CA PHE A 85 2.52 7.90 -0.05
C PHE A 85 3.72 7.11 -0.55
N ILE A 86 4.07 7.30 -1.81
CA ILE A 86 5.24 6.66 -2.41
C ILE A 86 6.40 7.66 -2.39
N ALA A 87 7.37 7.42 -1.52
CA ALA A 87 8.52 8.30 -1.30
C ALA A 87 9.34 8.53 -2.60
N SER A 88 9.60 7.47 -3.36
CA SER A 88 10.35 7.56 -4.62
C SER A 88 9.63 8.39 -5.68
N ASP A 89 8.31 8.31 -5.74
CA ASP A 89 7.46 9.08 -6.66
C ASP A 89 7.55 10.57 -6.35
N PHE A 90 7.39 10.93 -5.07
CA PHE A 90 7.56 12.29 -4.61
C PHE A 90 8.96 12.82 -4.92
N LEU A 91 10.02 12.06 -4.58
CA LEU A 91 11.40 12.52 -4.76
C LEU A 91 11.73 12.73 -6.24
N THR A 92 11.23 11.85 -7.11
CA THR A 92 11.41 11.96 -8.56
C THR A 92 10.77 13.24 -9.09
N GLU A 93 9.52 13.51 -8.71
CA GLU A 93 8.81 14.73 -9.09
C GLU A 93 9.50 15.99 -8.54
N TRP A 94 9.92 15.95 -7.28
CA TRP A 94 10.58 17.07 -6.62
C TRP A 94 11.90 17.41 -7.30
N LEU A 95 12.77 16.41 -7.53
CA LEU A 95 14.06 16.59 -8.18
C LEU A 95 13.90 17.07 -9.63
N TYR A 96 12.90 16.55 -10.34
CA TYR A 96 12.62 16.96 -11.70
C TYR A 96 12.22 18.45 -11.75
N ASN A 97 11.27 18.87 -10.92
CA ASN A 97 10.79 20.26 -10.93
C ASN A 97 11.79 21.25 -10.31
N LYS A 98 12.70 20.80 -9.44
CA LYS A 98 13.77 21.63 -8.88
C LYS A 98 15.05 21.65 -9.72
N ASN A 99 15.05 21.00 -10.87
CA ASN A 99 16.20 21.00 -11.77
C ASN A 99 16.49 22.43 -12.28
N PRO A 100 17.69 22.99 -12.04
CA PRO A 100 18.05 24.33 -12.51
C PRO A 100 17.96 24.53 -14.03
N LYS A 101 17.94 23.44 -14.81
CA LYS A 101 17.76 23.50 -16.27
C LYS A 101 16.32 23.79 -16.69
N ARG A 102 15.35 23.71 -15.77
CA ARG A 102 13.91 23.86 -16.00
C ARG A 102 13.32 25.12 -15.36
N LYS A 103 14.14 26.13 -15.04
CA LYS A 103 13.71 27.32 -14.27
C LYS A 103 12.50 28.06 -14.85
N ASP A 104 12.33 28.05 -16.17
CA ASP A 104 11.25 28.74 -16.88
C ASP A 104 10.09 27.82 -17.29
N GLU A 105 10.16 26.53 -16.91
CA GLU A 105 9.11 25.57 -17.22
C GLU A 105 8.08 25.49 -16.08
N SER A 106 6.83 25.23 -16.44
CA SER A 106 5.77 25.00 -15.45
C SER A 106 6.00 23.69 -14.68
N PHE A 107 5.41 23.64 -13.48
CA PHE A 107 5.35 22.42 -12.69
C PHE A 107 4.81 21.25 -13.52
N THR A 108 5.47 20.10 -13.44
CA THR A 108 5.11 18.87 -14.13
C THR A 108 4.86 17.78 -13.12
N GLU A 109 3.63 17.26 -13.08
CA GLU A 109 3.26 16.11 -12.26
C GLU A 109 4.03 14.86 -12.69
N LEU A 110 4.30 13.95 -11.75
CA LEU A 110 5.09 12.75 -11.93
C LEU A 110 4.73 11.94 -13.18
N PHE A 111 3.44 11.64 -13.38
CA PHE A 111 2.98 10.81 -14.51
C PHE A 111 3.07 11.54 -15.86
N SER A 112 3.26 12.86 -15.84
CA SER A 112 3.46 13.69 -17.03
C SER A 112 4.94 13.90 -17.37
N ILE A 113 5.87 13.52 -16.50
CA ILE A 113 7.31 13.60 -16.75
C ILE A 113 7.67 12.69 -17.95
N PRO A 114 8.39 13.17 -18.98
CA PRO A 114 8.58 12.43 -20.23
C PRO A 114 9.17 11.02 -20.02
N PHE A 115 10.28 10.90 -19.29
CA PHE A 115 10.92 9.60 -19.07
C PHE A 115 10.06 8.66 -18.21
N VAL A 116 9.26 9.20 -17.28
CA VAL A 116 8.35 8.39 -16.46
C VAL A 116 7.19 7.89 -17.32
N LYS A 117 6.59 8.78 -18.10
CA LYS A 117 5.49 8.47 -19.01
C LYS A 117 5.90 7.42 -20.04
N ASP A 118 7.08 7.57 -20.63
CA ASP A 118 7.58 6.62 -21.63
C ASP A 118 7.89 5.27 -21.01
N TRP A 119 8.53 5.24 -19.83
CA TRP A 119 8.78 4.00 -19.10
C TRP A 119 7.50 3.24 -18.75
N LEU A 120 6.47 3.96 -18.27
CA LEU A 120 5.21 3.37 -17.84
C LEU A 120 4.34 2.81 -18.98
N LYS A 121 4.60 3.18 -20.24
CA LYS A 121 3.92 2.57 -21.40
C LYS A 121 4.24 1.09 -21.50
N ASP A 122 5.52 0.75 -21.38
CA ASP A 122 6.02 -0.61 -21.50
C ASP A 122 5.97 -1.35 -20.15
N HIS A 123 5.92 -0.60 -19.04
CA HIS A 123 6.01 -1.12 -17.66
C HIS A 123 4.86 -0.55 -16.80
N PRO A 124 3.60 -0.95 -17.05
CA PRO A 124 2.47 -0.43 -16.29
C PRO A 124 2.59 -0.82 -14.81
N ARG A 125 2.32 0.13 -13.91
CA ARG A 125 2.34 -0.14 -12.47
C ARG A 125 1.19 -1.08 -12.09
N PRO A 126 1.39 -1.99 -11.11
CA PRO A 126 0.28 -2.73 -10.52
C PRO A 126 -0.78 -1.78 -9.95
N PRO A 127 -2.07 -2.17 -10.00
CA PRO A 127 -3.12 -1.36 -9.40
C PRO A 127 -2.91 -1.23 -7.88
N VAL A 128 -3.14 -0.02 -7.36
CA VAL A 128 -3.07 0.23 -5.91
C VAL A 128 -4.16 -0.59 -5.22
N PRO A 129 -3.85 -1.34 -4.15
CA PRO A 129 -4.84 -2.18 -3.49
C PRO A 129 -5.97 -1.32 -2.91
N LEU A 130 -7.21 -1.78 -3.07
CA LEU A 130 -8.42 -1.05 -2.68
C LEU A 130 -8.39 -0.60 -1.22
N SER A 131 -7.84 -1.42 -0.34
CA SER A 131 -7.71 -1.11 1.10
C SER A 131 -6.87 0.12 1.41
N LEU A 132 -6.04 0.61 0.47
CA LEU A 132 -5.28 1.85 0.62
C LEU A 132 -6.02 3.06 0.03
N LEU A 133 -6.98 2.82 -0.88
CA LEU A 133 -7.68 3.89 -1.60
C LEU A 133 -8.96 4.35 -0.90
N ILE A 134 -9.67 3.42 -0.25
CA ILE A 134 -10.98 3.69 0.35
C ILE A 134 -10.86 4.31 1.74
N SER A 135 -11.81 5.18 2.08
CA SER A 135 -11.91 5.73 3.43
C SER A 135 -12.40 4.69 4.44
N GLU A 136 -12.29 5.01 5.73
CA GLU A 136 -12.83 4.15 6.80
C GLU A 136 -14.35 4.01 6.68
N GLU A 137 -15.05 5.08 6.33
CA GLU A 137 -16.50 5.09 6.12
C GLU A 137 -16.89 4.20 4.94
N GLU A 138 -16.22 4.33 3.79
CA GLU A 138 -16.45 3.49 2.61
C GLU A 138 -16.17 2.01 2.92
N ALA A 139 -15.06 1.73 3.60
CA ALA A 139 -14.73 0.38 4.06
C ALA A 139 -15.82 -0.16 5.00
N SER A 140 -16.34 0.66 5.92
CA SER A 140 -17.39 0.26 6.84
C SER A 140 -18.68 -0.11 6.09
N ILE A 141 -19.08 0.67 5.08
CA ILE A 141 -20.26 0.41 4.26
C ILE A 141 -20.07 -0.90 3.49
N LEU A 142 -18.89 -1.11 2.90
CA LEU A 142 -18.56 -2.32 2.16
C LEU A 142 -18.64 -3.57 3.06
N ILE A 143 -18.01 -3.51 4.23
CA ILE A 143 -17.99 -4.62 5.20
C ILE A 143 -19.41 -4.89 5.72
N GLN A 144 -20.16 -3.86 6.09
CA GLN A 144 -21.52 -4.00 6.62
C GLN A 144 -22.48 -4.55 5.57
N SER A 145 -22.41 -4.08 4.32
CA SER A 145 -23.24 -4.58 3.23
C SER A 145 -22.94 -6.05 2.93
N PHE A 146 -21.66 -6.43 2.92
CA PHE A 146 -21.24 -7.81 2.76
C PHE A 146 -21.77 -8.70 3.91
N TRP A 147 -21.64 -8.25 5.15
CA TRP A 147 -22.12 -8.96 6.33
C TRP A 147 -23.63 -9.14 6.35
N ARG A 148 -24.40 -8.09 6.04
CA ARG A 148 -25.86 -8.17 5.91
C ARG A 148 -26.26 -9.19 4.85
N GLY A 149 -25.61 -9.14 3.68
CA GLY A 149 -25.81 -10.12 2.62
C GLY A 149 -25.43 -11.54 3.04
N TYR A 150 -24.34 -11.72 3.78
CA TYR A 150 -23.93 -13.01 4.34
C TYR A 150 -24.98 -13.55 5.32
N ARG A 151 -25.47 -12.74 6.26
CA ARG A 151 -26.51 -13.14 7.21
C ARG A 151 -27.78 -13.63 6.51
N VAL A 152 -28.24 -12.92 5.49
CA VAL A 152 -29.40 -13.35 4.68
C VAL A 152 -29.12 -14.69 3.98
N ARG A 153 -27.88 -14.95 3.54
CA ARG A 153 -27.50 -16.25 2.95
C ARG A 153 -27.39 -17.39 3.97
N CYS A 154 -27.22 -17.08 5.24
CA CYS A 154 -27.23 -18.06 6.32
C CYS A 154 -28.64 -18.47 6.74
N ASP A 155 -29.67 -17.68 6.37
CA ASP A 155 -31.06 -17.99 6.66
C ASP A 155 -31.49 -19.29 5.97
N SER A 156 -32.12 -20.21 6.72
CA SER A 156 -32.52 -21.53 6.22
C SER A 156 -33.51 -21.43 5.07
N GLU A 157 -34.49 -20.53 5.13
CA GLU A 157 -35.49 -20.38 4.06
C GLU A 157 -34.83 -19.89 2.78
N ILE A 158 -33.84 -18.99 2.90
CA ILE A 158 -33.06 -18.50 1.77
C ILE A 158 -32.16 -19.59 1.20
N GLN A 159 -31.56 -20.44 2.04
CA GLN A 159 -30.76 -21.57 1.59
C GLN A 159 -31.61 -22.61 0.84
N GLU A 160 -32.77 -22.96 1.36
CA GLU A 160 -33.72 -23.85 0.71
C GLU A 160 -34.16 -23.31 -0.65
N LEU A 161 -34.52 -22.02 -0.70
CA LEU A 161 -34.87 -21.35 -1.96
C LEU A 161 -33.71 -21.42 -2.98
N ARG A 162 -32.47 -21.18 -2.54
CA ARG A 162 -31.29 -21.26 -3.41
C ARG A 162 -31.06 -22.66 -3.95
N GLN A 163 -31.24 -23.69 -3.12
CA GLN A 163 -31.13 -25.09 -3.53
C GLN A 163 -32.24 -25.46 -4.52
N TRP A 164 -33.47 -25.04 -4.26
CA TRP A 164 -34.60 -25.24 -5.15
C TRP A 164 -34.38 -24.57 -6.51
N GLN A 165 -33.95 -23.30 -6.53
CA GLN A 165 -33.60 -22.59 -7.76
C GLN A 165 -32.44 -23.26 -8.52
N LYS A 166 -31.49 -23.88 -7.82
CA LYS A 166 -30.41 -24.65 -8.44
C LYS A 166 -30.96 -25.89 -9.13
N LYS A 167 -31.80 -26.69 -8.45
CA LYS A 167 -32.47 -27.87 -9.02
C LYS A 167 -33.27 -27.51 -10.28
N LEU A 168 -34.07 -26.45 -10.26
CA LEU A 168 -34.81 -26.01 -11.44
C LEU A 168 -33.92 -25.69 -12.65
N ARG A 169 -32.74 -25.09 -12.44
CA ARG A 169 -31.80 -24.81 -13.54
C ARG A 169 -31.19 -26.08 -14.11
N GLU A 170 -30.94 -27.08 -13.27
CA GLU A 170 -30.43 -28.39 -13.67
C GLU A 170 -31.50 -29.18 -14.42
N GLU A 171 -32.73 -29.21 -13.91
CA GLU A 171 -33.89 -29.84 -14.53
C GLU A 171 -34.23 -29.22 -15.89
N ARG A 172 -34.11 -27.90 -16.03
CA ARG A 172 -34.30 -27.22 -17.32
C ARG A 172 -33.32 -27.71 -18.40
N HIS A 173 -32.14 -28.15 -18.00
CA HIS A 173 -31.10 -28.66 -18.90
C HIS A 173 -30.94 -30.17 -18.80
N ILE A 174 -31.92 -30.90 -18.25
CA ILE A 174 -31.82 -32.34 -17.99
C ILE A 174 -31.52 -33.13 -19.26
N ASN A 175 -32.11 -32.76 -20.39
CA ASN A 175 -31.88 -33.43 -21.67
C ASN A 175 -30.41 -33.33 -22.11
N LYS A 176 -29.75 -32.18 -21.87
CA LYS A 176 -28.32 -32.02 -22.16
C LYS A 176 -27.44 -32.83 -21.20
N VAL A 177 -27.77 -32.81 -19.91
CA VAL A 177 -27.03 -33.59 -18.89
C VAL A 177 -27.12 -35.09 -19.17
N VAL A 178 -28.30 -35.59 -19.56
CA VAL A 178 -28.52 -36.99 -19.93
C VAL A 178 -27.75 -37.34 -21.20
N GLN A 179 -27.77 -36.47 -22.21
CA GLN A 179 -27.01 -36.68 -23.46
C GLN A 179 -25.49 -36.72 -23.21
N GLU A 180 -24.96 -35.82 -22.37
CA GLU A 180 -23.55 -35.82 -21.93
C GLU A 180 -23.17 -37.07 -21.11
N PHE A 181 -24.10 -37.62 -20.33
CA PHE A 181 -23.88 -38.86 -19.59
C PHE A 181 -23.75 -40.07 -20.54
N TRP A 182 -24.66 -40.21 -21.50
CA TRP A 182 -24.64 -41.34 -22.45
C TRP A 182 -23.44 -41.30 -23.38
N THR A 183 -23.11 -40.13 -23.92
CA THR A 183 -21.89 -39.95 -24.72
C THR A 183 -20.61 -40.34 -23.98
N LYS A 184 -20.54 -40.14 -22.65
CA LYS A 184 -19.41 -40.61 -21.83
C LYS A 184 -19.41 -42.13 -21.58
N GLN A 185 -20.58 -42.77 -21.48
CA GLN A 185 -20.68 -44.22 -21.31
C GLN A 185 -20.33 -44.97 -22.59
N GLU A 186 -20.74 -44.45 -23.75
CA GLU A 186 -20.47 -45.06 -25.06
C GLU A 186 -19.00 -44.94 -25.49
N ALA A 187 -18.26 -43.97 -24.95
CA ALA A 187 -16.83 -43.78 -25.21
C ALA A 187 -15.90 -44.66 -24.35
N LYS A 188 -16.46 -45.51 -23.49
CA LYS A 188 -15.76 -46.36 -22.53
C LYS A 188 -15.79 -47.82 -22.97
#